data_AF-A0A5E4R3G8-F1
#
_entry.id   AF-A0A5E4R3G8-F1
#
_cell.length_a   1.000
_cell.length_b   1.000
_cell.length_c   1.000
_cell.angle_alpha   90.00
_cell.angle_beta   90.00
_cell.angle_gamma   90.00
#
_symmetry.space_group_name_H-M   'P 1'
#
loop_
_entity.id
_entity.type
_entity.pdbx_description
1 polymer ?
#
loop_
_entity_poly.entity_id
_entity_poly.type
_entity_poly.pdbx_seq_one_letter_code
_entity_poly.pdbx_strand_id
1 'polypeptide(L)'
;MDHEKVKHLVHLRSEHDKYINDNGLIRGVYFTYIREYRPDTNNEFKCRKTEQRIPFENLNDDFCDCEDGTDEPSTNACPSGIFYCDTQFPKVTINSIPSSRVNDGICDCCDGSDEWMNKSKLLGHKTKNNIRHYVSKCLNICKRTS
;
A
#
# COMPACT_ATOMS: atom_id res chain seq x y z
N MET A 1 31.63 -6.37 -9.75
CA MET A 1 30.40 -5.56 -9.87
C MET A 1 30.25 -4.81 -8.58
N ASP A 2 30.25 -3.49 -8.65
CA ASP A 2 30.37 -2.58 -7.52
C ASP A 2 29.06 -2.50 -6.73
N HIS A 3 29.10 -2.86 -5.44
CA HIS A 3 27.94 -2.96 -4.56
C HIS A 3 27.30 -1.57 -4.30
N GLU A 4 28.08 -0.50 -4.47
CA GLU A 4 27.60 0.89 -4.34
C GLU A 4 26.75 1.32 -5.54
N LYS A 5 27.02 0.81 -6.75
CA LYS A 5 26.23 1.13 -7.96
C LYS A 5 24.86 0.45 -7.99
N VAL A 6 24.69 -0.68 -7.31
CA VAL A 6 23.41 -1.40 -7.25
C VAL A 6 22.48 -0.80 -6.18
N LYS A 7 23.04 -0.19 -5.13
CA LYS A 7 22.27 0.48 -4.08
C LYS A 7 21.42 1.64 -4.63
N HIS A 8 21.91 2.32 -5.67
CA HIS A 8 21.18 3.39 -6.35
C HIS A 8 20.13 2.91 -7.37
N LEU A 9 20.25 1.69 -7.92
CA LEU A 9 19.26 1.16 -8.88
C LEU A 9 17.99 0.62 -8.21
N VAL A 10 18.06 0.25 -6.93
CA VAL A 10 16.88 -0.14 -6.13
C VAL A 10 16.20 1.08 -5.48
N HIS A 11 16.86 2.25 -5.53
CA HIS A 11 16.42 3.50 -4.88
C HIS A 11 15.87 4.54 -5.88
N LEU A 12 15.58 4.15 -7.12
CA LEU A 12 14.76 4.93 -8.05
C LEU A 12 13.28 4.54 -7.93
N ARG A 13 12.83 4.32 -6.70
CA ARG A 13 11.40 4.37 -6.40
C ARG A 13 11.13 5.76 -5.85
N SER A 14 10.33 6.55 -6.56
CA SER A 14 9.80 7.84 -6.07
C SER A 14 9.26 7.64 -4.64
N GLU A 15 9.26 8.67 -3.79
CA GLU A 15 8.59 8.60 -2.47
C GLU A 15 7.14 8.07 -2.61
N HIS A 16 6.49 8.30 -3.76
CA HIS A 16 5.15 7.83 -4.08
C HIS A 16 5.06 6.32 -4.38
N ASP A 17 6.16 5.69 -4.81
CA ASP A 17 6.18 4.26 -5.14
C ASP A 17 6.06 3.38 -3.89
N LYS A 18 6.17 3.96 -2.67
CA LYS A 18 5.88 3.27 -1.42
C LYS A 18 4.40 2.84 -1.34
N TYR A 19 3.51 3.60 -1.97
CA TYR A 19 2.07 3.33 -2.06
C TYR A 19 1.72 2.33 -3.16
N ILE A 20 2.68 1.86 -3.95
CA ILE A 20 2.47 0.82 -4.96
C ILE A 20 2.84 -0.55 -4.36
N ASN A 21 1.90 -1.49 -4.44
CA ASN A 21 2.12 -2.87 -4.03
C ASN A 21 2.95 -3.67 -5.05
N ASP A 22 3.29 -4.91 -4.70
CA ASP A 22 4.15 -5.75 -5.55
C ASP A 22 3.47 -6.16 -6.86
N ASN A 23 2.14 -5.98 -6.97
CA ASN A 23 1.37 -6.20 -8.19
C ASN A 23 1.25 -4.94 -9.07
N GLY A 24 1.88 -3.82 -8.68
CA GLY A 24 1.81 -2.55 -9.42
C GLY A 24 0.48 -1.79 -9.22
N LEU A 25 -0.28 -2.11 -8.16
CA LEU A 25 -1.53 -1.44 -7.80
C LEU A 25 -1.31 -0.50 -6.62
N ILE A 26 -2.14 0.55 -6.51
CA ILE A 26 -2.14 1.43 -5.34
C ILE A 26 -2.62 0.62 -4.13
N ARG A 27 -1.85 0.65 -3.04
CA ARG A 27 -2.15 -0.06 -1.79
C ARG A 27 -3.49 0.40 -1.24
N GLY A 28 -4.22 -0.55 -0.66
CA GLY A 28 -5.50 -0.25 -0.03
C GLY A 28 -6.61 0.16 -1.01
N VAL A 29 -6.40 0.09 -2.33
CA VAL A 29 -7.44 0.32 -3.34
C VAL A 29 -7.96 -1.03 -3.85
N TYR A 30 -9.28 -1.16 -3.94
CA TYR A 30 -9.90 -2.32 -4.57
C TYR A 30 -9.67 -2.30 -6.09
N PHE A 31 -9.29 -3.43 -6.69
CA PHE A 31 -8.82 -3.49 -8.08
C PHE A 31 -9.80 -2.89 -9.09
N THR A 32 -11.10 -2.95 -8.84
CA THR A 32 -12.12 -2.36 -9.73
C THR A 32 -12.07 -0.83 -9.75
N TYR A 33 -11.61 -0.20 -8.67
CA TYR A 33 -11.54 1.25 -8.50
C TYR A 33 -10.21 1.85 -8.94
N ILE A 34 -9.20 1.05 -9.30
CA ILE A 34 -7.83 1.53 -9.62
C ILE A 34 -7.81 2.62 -10.70
N ARG A 35 -8.77 2.62 -11.63
CA ARG A 35 -8.84 3.65 -12.68
C ARG A 35 -9.30 5.01 -12.15
N GLU A 36 -10.04 5.03 -11.05
CA GLU A 36 -10.57 6.25 -10.42
C GLU A 36 -9.49 6.96 -9.57
N TYR A 37 -8.43 6.24 -9.18
CA TYR A 37 -7.28 6.77 -8.44
C TYR A 37 -6.18 7.34 -9.35
N ARG A 38 -6.59 8.07 -10.38
CA ARG A 38 -5.69 8.77 -11.32
C ARG A 38 -6.03 10.25 -11.33
N PRO A 39 -5.03 11.13 -11.52
CA PRO A 39 -5.31 12.53 -11.69
C PRO A 39 -6.14 12.73 -12.96
N ASP A 40 -7.00 13.74 -12.95
CA ASP A 40 -7.66 14.21 -14.15
C ASP A 40 -6.76 15.16 -14.97
N THR A 41 -7.34 15.83 -15.98
CA THR A 41 -6.60 16.76 -16.85
C THR A 41 -6.08 18.00 -16.13
N ASN A 42 -6.61 18.33 -14.96
CA ASN A 42 -6.19 19.46 -14.13
C ASN A 42 -5.20 19.06 -13.04
N ASN A 43 -4.75 17.80 -13.02
CA ASN A 43 -3.94 17.21 -11.94
C ASN A 43 -4.69 17.17 -10.59
N GLU A 44 -6.01 16.96 -10.62
CA GLU A 44 -6.86 16.81 -9.44
C GLU A 44 -7.31 15.36 -9.27
N PHE A 45 -7.48 14.94 -8.02
CA PHE A 45 -8.17 13.70 -7.64
C PHE A 45 -9.64 14.00 -7.35
N LYS A 46 -10.55 13.21 -7.93
CA LYS A 46 -11.98 13.25 -7.58
C LYS A 46 -12.25 12.24 -6.47
N CYS A 47 -12.70 12.72 -5.30
CA CYS A 47 -13.15 11.85 -4.21
C CYS A 47 -14.21 10.87 -4.72
N ARG A 48 -14.09 9.58 -4.40
CA ARG A 48 -14.79 8.52 -5.15
C ARG A 48 -16.32 8.52 -4.96
N LYS A 49 -16.79 8.89 -3.77
CA LYS A 49 -18.22 8.85 -3.39
C LYS A 49 -18.86 10.23 -3.36
N THR A 50 -18.09 11.31 -3.53
CA THR A 50 -18.57 12.70 -3.55
C THR A 50 -18.18 13.38 -4.87
N GLU A 51 -18.59 14.63 -5.05
CA GLU A 51 -18.16 15.45 -6.19
C GLU A 51 -16.96 16.35 -5.85
N GLN A 52 -16.41 16.22 -4.63
CA GLN A 52 -15.26 16.98 -4.18
C GLN A 52 -14.01 16.62 -5.01
N ARG A 53 -13.20 17.64 -5.28
CA ARG A 53 -11.92 17.52 -5.97
C ARG A 53 -10.83 18.13 -5.10
N ILE A 54 -9.68 17.48 -5.08
CA ILE A 54 -8.49 17.91 -4.33
C ILE A 54 -7.28 17.84 -5.26
N PRO A 55 -6.18 18.58 -4.99
CA PRO A 55 -4.92 18.38 -5.70
C PRO A 55 -4.49 16.91 -5.64
N PHE A 56 -4.02 16.33 -6.75
CA PHE A 56 -3.63 14.91 -6.76
C PHE A 56 -2.46 14.60 -5.80
N GLU A 57 -1.66 15.61 -5.45
CA GLU A 57 -0.58 15.50 -4.45
C GLU A 57 -1.09 15.22 -3.04
N ASN A 58 -2.36 15.50 -2.76
CA ASN A 58 -3.01 15.19 -1.49
C ASN A 58 -3.46 13.71 -1.40
N LEU A 59 -3.27 12.92 -2.45
CA LEU A 59 -3.61 11.50 -2.40
C LEU A 59 -2.54 10.72 -1.62
N ASN A 60 -2.92 10.11 -0.50
CA ASN A 60 -2.02 9.41 0.45
C ASN A 60 -0.96 10.36 1.03
N ASP A 61 -1.33 11.57 1.42
CA ASP A 61 -0.42 12.55 1.99
C ASP A 61 -0.39 12.53 3.53
N ASP A 62 -1.06 11.53 4.14
CA ASP A 62 -1.27 11.41 5.59
C ASP A 62 -2.20 12.50 6.18
N PHE A 63 -3.00 13.17 5.34
CA PHE A 63 -4.06 14.09 5.73
C PHE A 63 -5.40 13.70 5.11
N CYS A 64 -6.51 13.97 5.82
CA CYS A 64 -7.84 13.60 5.34
C CYS A 64 -8.56 14.81 4.74
N ASP A 65 -8.46 14.96 3.43
CA ASP A 65 -9.07 16.04 2.65
C ASP A 65 -10.46 15.68 2.11
N CYS A 66 -10.66 14.45 1.64
CA CYS A 66 -11.97 14.03 1.15
C CYS A 66 -12.96 13.80 2.31
N GLU A 67 -14.16 14.37 2.21
CA GLU A 67 -15.24 14.11 3.18
C GLU A 67 -15.61 12.62 3.30
N ASP A 68 -15.37 11.84 2.24
CA ASP A 68 -15.62 10.39 2.22
C ASP A 68 -14.40 9.54 2.58
N GLY A 69 -13.26 10.18 2.84
CA GLY A 69 -11.96 9.59 3.18
C GLY A 69 -11.35 8.69 2.11
N THR A 70 -11.70 8.90 0.83
CA THR A 70 -11.24 8.06 -0.27
C THR A 70 -9.88 8.45 -0.83
N ASP A 71 -9.35 9.60 -0.44
CA ASP A 71 -8.02 10.14 -0.72
C ASP A 71 -6.89 9.40 0.01
N GLU A 72 -7.19 8.78 1.14
CA GLU A 72 -6.19 8.09 1.98
C GLU A 72 -6.36 6.56 1.97
N PRO A 73 -6.34 5.87 0.81
CA PRO A 73 -6.50 4.42 0.76
C PRO A 73 -5.30 3.66 1.35
N SER A 74 -4.09 4.23 1.32
CA SER A 74 -2.85 3.59 1.78
C SER A 74 -2.40 4.01 3.18
N THR A 75 -3.06 4.97 3.81
CA THR A 75 -2.68 5.52 5.12
C THR A 75 -3.80 5.30 6.15
N ASN A 76 -3.59 5.79 7.37
CA ASN A 76 -4.56 5.76 8.46
C ASN A 76 -5.16 7.14 8.78
N ALA A 77 -5.00 8.13 7.90
CA ALA A 77 -5.35 9.53 8.19
C ALA A 77 -6.87 9.79 8.23
N CYS A 78 -7.66 9.05 7.46
CA CYS A 78 -9.12 9.22 7.43
C CYS A 78 -9.87 8.28 8.39
N PRO A 79 -10.68 8.76 9.35
CA PRO A 79 -11.41 7.92 10.31
C PRO A 79 -12.42 6.94 9.69
N SER A 80 -13.04 7.32 8.57
CA SER A 80 -13.99 6.48 7.81
C SER A 80 -13.34 5.78 6.61
N GLY A 81 -12.01 5.82 6.52
CA GLY A 81 -11.23 5.21 5.45
C GLY A 81 -11.33 3.68 5.47
N ILE A 82 -11.16 3.08 4.30
CA ILE A 82 -11.18 1.63 4.10
C ILE A 82 -9.90 1.25 3.38
N PHE A 83 -9.15 0.30 3.95
CA PHE A 83 -8.00 -0.31 3.30
C PHE A 83 -8.40 -1.68 2.76
N TYR A 84 -8.24 -1.89 1.45
CA TYR A 84 -8.41 -3.20 0.83
C TYR A 84 -7.07 -3.95 0.81
N CYS A 85 -7.03 -5.11 1.45
CA CYS A 85 -5.84 -5.97 1.45
C CYS A 85 -5.46 -6.36 0.01
N ASP A 86 -4.18 -6.64 -0.26
CA ASP A 86 -3.65 -6.96 -1.59
C ASP A 86 -4.26 -8.24 -2.19
N THR A 87 -4.63 -9.20 -1.33
CA THR A 87 -5.23 -10.47 -1.71
C THR A 87 -6.69 -10.26 -2.09
N GLN A 88 -6.89 -9.88 -3.36
CA GLN A 88 -8.19 -9.56 -3.97
C GLN A 88 -8.55 -10.57 -5.06
N PHE A 89 -8.46 -11.88 -4.77
CA PHE A 89 -8.68 -12.88 -5.81
C PHE A 89 -10.12 -12.82 -6.37
N PRO A 90 -10.32 -13.02 -7.69
CA PRO A 90 -11.62 -12.88 -8.37
C PRO A 90 -12.77 -13.79 -7.87
N LYS A 91 -12.50 -14.68 -6.90
CA LYS A 91 -13.45 -15.66 -6.35
C LYS A 91 -13.49 -15.68 -4.81
N VAL A 92 -12.80 -14.74 -4.16
CA VAL A 92 -12.73 -14.64 -2.69
C VAL A 92 -13.48 -13.38 -2.26
N THR A 93 -14.12 -13.44 -1.10
CA THR A 93 -14.74 -12.28 -0.45
C THR A 93 -13.74 -11.14 -0.35
N ILE A 94 -14.21 -9.93 -0.68
CA ILE A 94 -13.43 -8.69 -0.52
C ILE A 94 -12.96 -8.62 0.93
N ASN A 95 -11.63 -8.66 1.13
CA ASN A 95 -11.04 -8.50 2.46
C ASN A 95 -10.60 -7.05 2.61
N SER A 96 -11.28 -6.34 3.50
CA SER A 96 -11.00 -4.94 3.80
C SER A 96 -11.02 -4.71 5.29
N ILE A 97 -10.21 -3.76 5.74
CA ILE A 97 -10.09 -3.34 7.14
C ILE A 97 -10.34 -1.83 7.25
N PRO A 98 -10.68 -1.31 8.43
CA PRO A 98 -10.65 0.12 8.69
C PRO A 98 -9.24 0.68 8.45
N SER A 99 -9.13 1.86 7.85
CA SER A 99 -7.85 2.57 7.64
C SER A 99 -7.05 2.74 8.94
N SER A 100 -7.70 2.84 10.09
CA SER A 100 -7.05 2.96 11.41
C SER A 100 -6.12 1.79 11.76
N ARG A 101 -6.22 0.66 11.05
CA ARG A 101 -5.37 -0.53 11.22
C ARG A 101 -4.19 -0.58 10.26
N VAL A 102 -4.05 0.43 9.40
CA VAL A 102 -2.92 0.53 8.48
C VAL A 102 -1.70 1.02 9.24
N ASN A 103 -0.61 0.24 9.19
CA ASN A 103 0.65 0.50 9.88
C ASN A 103 0.51 0.71 11.42
N ASP A 104 -0.46 0.04 12.06
CA ASP A 104 -0.67 0.08 13.51
C ASP A 104 0.24 -0.91 14.29
N GLY A 105 0.97 -1.77 13.57
CA GLY A 105 1.89 -2.77 14.10
C GLY A 105 1.26 -4.15 14.33
N ILE A 106 -0.02 -4.33 13.98
CA ILE A 106 -0.78 -5.57 14.06
C ILE A 106 -1.06 -6.07 12.63
N CYS A 107 -1.04 -7.38 12.44
CA CYS A 107 -1.33 -7.97 11.14
C CYS A 107 -2.83 -8.31 11.05
N ASP A 108 -3.61 -7.40 10.48
CA ASP A 108 -5.05 -7.57 10.27
C ASP A 108 -5.36 -8.19 8.91
N CYS A 109 -4.63 -7.79 7.87
CA CYS A 109 -4.71 -8.48 6.59
C CYS A 109 -3.99 -9.84 6.67
N CYS A 110 -4.64 -10.90 6.18
CA CYS A 110 -4.00 -12.24 6.14
C CYS A 110 -2.72 -12.27 5.28
N ASP A 111 -2.56 -11.32 4.36
CA ASP A 111 -1.36 -11.19 3.52
C ASP A 111 -0.33 -10.21 4.09
N GLY A 112 -0.66 -9.51 5.18
CA GLY A 112 0.20 -8.50 5.80
C GLY A 112 0.37 -7.21 5.00
N SER A 113 -0.51 -6.94 4.02
CA SER A 113 -0.41 -5.76 3.15
C SER A 113 -0.71 -4.43 3.85
N ASP A 114 -1.36 -4.48 5.01
CA ASP A 114 -1.66 -3.38 5.93
C ASP A 114 -0.41 -2.84 6.65
N GLU A 115 0.61 -3.67 6.88
CA GLU A 115 1.85 -3.31 7.59
C GLU A 115 3.03 -3.03 6.64
N TRP A 116 2.79 -2.21 5.62
CA TRP A 116 3.73 -2.00 4.52
C TRP A 116 4.92 -1.08 4.88
N MET A 117 4.81 -0.23 5.90
CA MET A 117 5.93 0.57 6.44
C MET A 117 6.88 -0.28 7.30
N ASN A 118 6.38 -1.31 7.99
CA ASN A 118 7.13 -2.10 8.97
C ASN A 118 7.90 -3.30 8.37
N LYS A 119 8.84 -3.03 7.45
CA LYS A 119 9.74 -4.06 6.87
C LYS A 119 10.96 -4.31 7.76
N SER A 120 10.81 -5.08 8.83
CA SER A 120 11.90 -5.18 9.83
C SER A 120 12.29 -6.59 10.31
N LYS A 121 11.79 -7.70 9.71
CA LYS A 121 12.27 -9.03 10.10
C LYS A 121 13.43 -9.50 9.21
N LEU A 122 14.63 -9.57 9.79
CA LEU A 122 15.80 -10.17 9.18
C LEU A 122 15.61 -11.70 9.15
N LEU A 123 15.34 -12.27 7.97
CA LEU A 123 15.10 -13.72 7.79
C LEU A 123 16.38 -14.55 7.67
N GLY A 124 17.54 -13.91 7.53
CA GLY A 124 18.81 -14.60 7.48
C GLY A 124 19.95 -13.73 6.95
N HIS A 125 21.17 -14.11 7.32
CA HIS A 125 22.42 -13.48 6.90
C HIS A 125 23.25 -14.51 6.12
N LYS A 126 23.38 -14.35 4.79
CA LYS A 126 24.31 -15.19 4.00
C LYS A 126 25.71 -14.60 4.09
N THR A 127 26.58 -15.22 4.90
CA THR A 127 27.97 -14.79 5.14
C THR A 127 28.86 -14.78 3.90
N LYS A 128 28.53 -15.56 2.86
CA LYS A 128 29.33 -15.61 1.62
C LYS A 128 29.26 -14.33 0.78
N ASN A 129 28.15 -13.58 0.83
CA ASN A 129 27.90 -12.39 0.01
C ASN A 129 27.32 -11.17 0.79
N ASN A 130 27.27 -11.21 2.13
CA ASN A 130 26.65 -10.17 2.99
C ASN A 130 25.22 -9.77 2.61
N ILE A 131 24.42 -10.72 2.10
CA ILE A 131 23.03 -10.46 1.73
C ILE A 131 22.16 -10.62 2.99
N ARG A 132 21.49 -9.53 3.38
CA ARG A 132 20.48 -9.50 4.45
C ARG A 132 19.10 -9.56 3.81
N HIS A 133 18.33 -10.59 4.14
CA HIS A 133 16.94 -10.72 3.67
C HIS A 133 16.02 -10.09 4.71
N TYR A 134 15.35 -9.00 4.34
CA TYR A 134 14.32 -8.36 5.17
C TYR A 134 12.95 -8.72 4.61
N VAL A 135 12.04 -9.16 5.48
CA VAL A 135 10.63 -9.40 5.14
C VAL A 135 9.75 -8.60 6.10
N SER A 136 8.54 -8.25 5.65
CA SER A 136 7.53 -7.66 6.54
C SER A 136 7.32 -8.57 7.76
N LYS A 137 7.01 -7.97 8.91
CA LYS A 137 6.68 -8.75 10.11
C LYS A 137 5.47 -9.66 9.89
N CYS A 138 4.53 -9.21 9.05
CA CYS A 138 3.32 -9.93 8.73
C CYS A 138 3.58 -10.96 7.63
N LEU A 139 3.42 -12.24 8.00
CA LEU A 139 3.51 -13.36 7.07
C LEU A 139 2.19 -13.49 6.32
N ASN A 140 2.27 -13.83 5.03
CA ASN A 140 1.08 -14.20 4.27
C ASN A 140 0.58 -15.58 4.73
N ILE A 141 -0.55 -15.58 5.45
CA ILE A 141 -1.27 -16.74 5.97
C ILE A 141 -2.61 -16.96 5.26
N CYS A 142 -2.86 -16.26 4.14
CA CYS A 142 -4.10 -16.41 3.41
C CYS A 142 -4.29 -17.85 2.93
N LYS A 143 -5.45 -18.42 3.23
CA LYS A 143 -5.81 -19.76 2.75
C LYS A 143 -5.94 -19.73 1.23
N ARG A 144 -5.05 -20.44 0.53
CA ARG A 144 -5.21 -20.70 -0.90
C ARG A 144 -6.40 -21.64 -1.07
N THR A 145 -7.52 -21.15 -1.57
CA THR A 145 -8.62 -22.02 -1.97
C THR A 145 -8.13 -22.87 -3.15
N SER A 146 -8.10 -24.19 -2.94
CA SER A 146 -7.72 -25.18 -3.95
C SER A 146 -8.76 -25.31 -5.06
#